data_AF-A0AAW2Q0F6-F1
#
_entry.id   AF-A0AAW2Q0F6-F1
#
_cell.length_a   1.000
_cell.length_b   1.000
_cell.length_c   1.000
_cell.angle_alpha   90.00
_cell.angle_beta   90.00
_cell.angle_gamma   90.00
#
_symmetry.space_group_name_H-M   'P 1'
#
loop_
_entity.id
_entity.type
_entity.pdbx_description
1 polymer ?
#
loop_
_entity_poly.entity_id
_entity_poly.type
_entity_poly.pdbx_seq_one_letter_code
_entity_poly.pdbx_strand_id
1 'polypeptide(L)'
;MVRPKSTHNSLGNIATHKRWSTVEDALFIKLCIEGSLKEEVYLPAYLACWLCMFVLPSKDVNSIRPSTFKMVSIMASGRQVSLAIPVLASIYESLNTIATSSRPASTSPSFPVHFVYAWLASYFNTHYLVWQGFCGPKMTRFSGEGGAKY
;
A
#
# COMPACT_ATOMS: atom_id res chain seq x y z
N MET A 1 -2.16 -31.20 2.96
CA MET A 1 -1.69 -29.81 3.09
C MET A 1 -2.90 -28.96 3.54
N VAL A 2 -2.89 -28.40 4.75
CA VAL A 2 -4.09 -27.79 5.36
C VAL A 2 -4.04 -26.26 5.18
N ARG A 3 -5.02 -25.73 4.46
CA ARG A 3 -5.25 -24.28 4.31
C ARG A 3 -5.53 -23.68 5.70
N PRO A 4 -4.92 -22.55 6.09
CA PRO A 4 -5.22 -21.92 7.38
C PRO A 4 -6.71 -21.62 7.48
N LYS A 5 -7.37 -22.06 8.56
CA LYS A 5 -8.80 -21.86 8.81
C LYS A 5 -9.20 -20.40 9.07
N SER A 6 -8.23 -19.50 9.22
CA SER A 6 -8.45 -18.11 9.58
C SER A 6 -7.46 -17.20 8.88
N THR A 7 -7.97 -16.22 8.15
CA THR A 7 -7.21 -15.04 7.74
C THR A 7 -7.28 -14.04 8.90
N HIS A 8 -6.17 -13.84 9.62
CA HIS A 8 -6.06 -12.76 10.60
C HIS A 8 -5.97 -11.40 9.89
N ASN A 9 -7.05 -11.03 9.20
CA ASN A 9 -7.19 -9.70 8.63
C ASN A 9 -7.19 -8.71 9.79
N SER A 10 -6.37 -7.68 9.70
CA SER A 10 -6.35 -6.62 10.70
C SER A 10 -7.74 -5.99 10.76
N LEU A 11 -8.18 -5.63 11.96
CA LEU A 11 -9.48 -4.96 12.19
C LEU A 11 -9.54 -3.55 11.57
N GLY A 12 -8.53 -3.15 10.78
CA GLY A 12 -8.39 -1.81 10.20
C GLY A 12 -8.16 -0.71 11.23
N ASN A 13 -7.98 -1.04 12.51
CA ASN A 13 -7.85 -0.05 13.57
C ASN A 13 -6.41 0.49 13.59
N ILE A 14 -6.23 1.72 13.09
CA ILE A 14 -4.96 2.43 13.13
C ILE A 14 -4.83 3.04 14.53
N ALA A 15 -3.79 2.65 15.27
CA ALA A 15 -3.54 3.22 16.59
C ALA A 15 -3.35 4.74 16.48
N THR A 16 -3.95 5.49 17.39
CA THR A 16 -3.77 6.95 17.46
C THR A 16 -2.29 7.28 17.68
N HIS A 17 -1.84 8.34 17.03
CA HIS A 17 -0.44 8.76 17.08
C HIS A 17 -0.13 9.41 18.43
N LYS A 18 0.30 8.61 19.41
CA LYS A 18 0.39 9.05 20.82
C LYS A 18 1.46 10.13 21.08
N ARG A 19 2.48 10.28 20.22
CA ARG A 19 3.56 11.26 20.42
C ARG A 19 4.26 11.60 19.11
N TRP A 20 4.22 12.86 18.70
CA TRP A 20 4.94 13.39 17.54
C TRP A 20 6.46 13.39 17.79
N SER A 21 7.22 13.00 16.77
CA SER A 21 8.69 13.13 16.80
C SER A 21 9.10 14.59 16.54
N THR A 22 10.31 14.95 16.96
CA THR A 22 10.88 16.30 16.72
C THR A 22 10.91 16.67 15.23
N VAL A 23 11.10 15.68 14.36
CA VAL A 23 11.12 15.87 12.89
C VAL A 23 9.73 16.16 12.35
N GLU A 24 8.72 15.40 12.80
CA GLU A 24 7.32 15.62 12.40
C GLU A 24 6.81 16.97 12.90
N ASP A 25 7.12 17.33 14.15
CA ASP A 25 6.75 18.62 14.72
C ASP A 25 7.35 19.80 13.94
N ALA A 26 8.61 19.71 13.51
CA ALA A 26 9.24 20.72 12.67
C ALA A 26 8.53 20.87 11.31
N LEU A 27 8.03 19.78 10.72
CA LEU A 27 7.26 19.82 9.48
C LEU A 27 5.89 20.48 9.68
N PHE A 28 5.18 20.17 10.76
CA PHE A 28 3.90 20.82 11.06
C PHE A 28 4.06 22.32 11.30
N ILE A 29 5.11 22.73 12.03
CA ILE A 29 5.43 24.15 12.24
C ILE A 29 5.74 24.83 10.89
N LYS A 30 6.55 24.20 10.04
CA LYS A 30 6.88 24.73 8.70
C LYS A 30 5.64 24.90 7.81
N LEU A 31 4.64 24.05 7.96
CA LEU A 31 3.38 24.10 7.23
C LEU A 31 2.31 24.96 7.91
N CYS A 32 2.65 25.63 9.03
CA CYS A 32 1.72 26.43 9.83
C CYS A 32 0.46 25.67 10.28
N ILE A 33 0.59 24.37 10.56
CA ILE A 33 -0.52 23.52 11.00
C ILE A 33 -0.67 23.65 12.52
N GLU A 34 -1.87 24.04 12.96
CA GLU A 34 -2.22 24.15 14.36
C GLU A 34 -2.16 22.77 15.05
N GLY A 35 -1.77 22.75 16.34
CA GLY A 35 -1.58 21.51 17.09
C GLY A 35 -2.80 20.58 17.10
N SER A 36 -4.01 21.16 17.17
CA SER A 36 -5.29 20.45 17.11
C SER A 36 -5.56 19.76 15.77
N LEU A 37 -5.00 20.28 14.68
CA LEU A 37 -5.22 19.80 13.31
C LEU A 37 -4.16 18.78 12.85
N LYS A 38 -3.12 18.53 13.66
CA LYS A 38 -2.02 17.64 13.26
C LYS A 38 -2.50 16.24 12.91
N GLU A 39 -3.37 15.63 13.71
CA GLU A 39 -3.91 14.29 13.43
C GLU A 39 -4.82 14.30 12.18
N GLU A 40 -5.65 15.34 12.04
CA GLU A 40 -6.57 15.49 10.91
C GLU A 40 -5.85 15.67 9.57
N VAL A 41 -4.65 16.27 9.57
CA VAL A 41 -3.85 16.45 8.34
C VAL A 41 -2.92 15.26 8.11
N TYR A 42 -2.33 14.71 9.17
CA TYR A 42 -1.39 13.61 9.07
C TYR A 42 -2.02 12.35 8.50
N LEU A 43 -3.21 11.96 8.99
CA LEU A 43 -3.84 10.72 8.55
C LEU A 43 -4.18 10.72 7.05
N PRO A 44 -4.85 11.75 6.47
CA PRO A 44 -5.03 11.85 5.03
C PRO A 44 -3.71 11.89 4.26
N ALA A 45 -2.69 12.61 4.74
CA ALA A 45 -1.38 12.68 4.08
C ALA A 45 -0.69 11.31 4.04
N TYR A 46 -0.70 10.59 5.16
CA TYR A 46 -0.18 9.23 5.27
C TYR A 46 -0.92 8.27 4.32
N LEU A 47 -2.26 8.32 4.32
CA LEU A 47 -3.08 7.52 3.41
C LEU A 47 -2.84 7.88 1.95
N ALA A 48 -2.62 9.16 1.61
CA ALA A 48 -2.29 9.59 0.25
C ALA A 48 -0.97 8.98 -0.20
N CYS A 49 0.07 9.09 0.64
CA CYS A 49 1.36 8.48 0.36
C CYS A 49 1.24 6.96 0.21
N TRP A 50 0.54 6.28 1.12
CA TRP A 50 0.36 4.84 1.06
C TRP A 50 -0.39 4.39 -0.20
N LEU A 51 -1.49 5.06 -0.55
CA LEU A 51 -2.25 4.75 -1.76
C LEU A 51 -1.42 5.00 -3.02
N CYS A 52 -0.73 6.13 -3.12
CA CYS A 52 0.08 6.48 -4.29
C CYS A 52 1.36 5.64 -4.41
N MET A 53 1.87 5.06 -3.33
CA MET A 53 3.09 4.23 -3.38
C MET A 53 2.79 2.75 -3.58
N PHE A 54 1.75 2.23 -2.91
CA PHE A 54 1.49 0.79 -2.86
C PHE A 54 0.21 0.38 -3.60
N VAL A 55 -0.86 1.17 -3.54
CA VAL A 55 -2.16 0.69 -4.03
C VAL A 55 -2.39 1.05 -5.49
N LEU A 56 -2.12 2.30 -5.87
CA LEU A 56 -2.30 2.85 -7.21
C LEU A 56 -1.05 3.65 -7.58
N PRO A 57 0.09 2.97 -7.79
CA PRO A 57 1.33 3.64 -8.14
C PRO A 57 1.19 4.38 -9.48
N SER A 58 1.54 5.67 -9.47
CA SER A 58 1.57 6.49 -10.67
C SER A 58 2.93 6.35 -11.38
N LYS A 59 2.99 6.70 -12.67
CA LYS A 59 4.27 6.84 -13.39
C LYS A 59 5.05 8.07 -12.92
N ASP A 60 4.33 9.07 -12.40
CA ASP A 60 4.92 10.29 -11.85
C ASP A 60 5.39 10.04 -10.42
N VAL A 61 6.67 9.66 -10.30
CA VAL A 61 7.33 9.44 -9.01
C VAL A 61 7.24 10.73 -8.18
N ASN A 62 6.72 10.62 -6.94
CA ASN A 62 6.51 11.71 -5.98
C ASN A 62 5.32 12.65 -6.23
N SER A 63 4.37 12.30 -7.11
CA SER A 63 3.14 13.08 -7.27
C SER A 63 1.94 12.46 -6.55
N ILE A 64 1.27 13.24 -5.70
CA ILE A 64 -0.04 12.87 -5.15
C ILE A 64 -1.10 13.34 -6.14
N ARG A 65 -1.83 12.38 -6.75
CA ARG A 65 -2.94 12.71 -7.65
C ARG A 65 -4.02 13.47 -6.85
N PRO A 66 -4.52 14.63 -7.31
CA PRO A 66 -5.57 15.36 -6.60
C PRO A 66 -6.83 14.53 -6.33
N SER A 67 -7.15 13.61 -7.25
CA SER A 67 -8.24 12.65 -7.09
C SER A 67 -8.04 11.69 -5.91
N THR A 68 -6.79 11.33 -5.60
CA THR A 68 -6.44 10.51 -4.43
C THR A 68 -6.71 11.27 -3.14
N PHE A 69 -6.42 12.58 -3.10
CA PHE A 69 -6.61 13.40 -1.91
C PHE A 69 -8.07 13.40 -1.40
N LYS A 70 -9.04 13.57 -2.31
CA LYS A 70 -10.46 13.49 -1.95
C LYS A 70 -10.84 12.14 -1.35
N MET A 71 -10.31 11.05 -1.92
CA MET A 71 -10.60 9.69 -1.48
C MET A 71 -10.01 9.42 -0.10
N VAL A 72 -8.79 9.88 0.17
CA VAL A 72 -8.15 9.69 1.47
C VAL A 72 -8.77 10.53 2.57
N SER A 73 -9.32 11.72 2.26
CA SER A 73 -10.10 12.48 3.24
C SER A 73 -11.36 11.71 3.65
N ILE A 74 -12.01 11.01 2.71
CA ILE A 74 -13.16 10.13 3.01
C ILE A 74 -12.74 8.93 3.86
N MET A 75 -11.58 8.33 3.57
CA MET A 75 -11.06 7.21 4.37
C MET A 75 -10.64 7.67 5.78
N ALA A 76 -10.04 8.85 5.90
CA ALA A 76 -9.62 9.44 7.17
C ALA A 76 -10.79 9.80 8.08
N SER A 77 -11.97 10.10 7.52
CA SER A 77 -13.20 10.28 8.32
C SER A 77 -13.81 8.97 8.82
N GLY A 78 -13.13 7.83 8.61
CA GLY A 78 -13.54 6.51 9.06
C GLY A 78 -14.45 5.77 8.08
N ARG A 79 -14.71 6.33 6.90
CA ARG A 79 -15.55 5.67 5.90
C ARG A 79 -14.76 4.57 5.19
N GLN A 80 -15.32 3.37 5.17
CA GLN A 80 -14.74 2.23 4.47
C GLN A 80 -14.91 2.37 2.96
N VAL A 81 -13.84 2.04 2.23
CA VAL A 81 -13.76 2.16 0.77
C VAL A 81 -13.14 0.88 0.22
N SER A 82 -13.77 0.29 -0.79
CA SER A 82 -13.23 -0.88 -1.46
C SER A 82 -12.09 -0.47 -2.40
N LEU A 83 -10.87 -0.92 -2.09
CA LEU A 83 -9.70 -0.73 -2.95
C LEU A 83 -9.55 -1.85 -3.98
N ALA A 84 -10.30 -2.95 -3.85
CA ALA A 84 -10.16 -4.12 -4.74
C ALA A 84 -10.43 -3.76 -6.21
N ILE A 85 -11.51 -3.02 -6.47
CA ILE A 85 -11.91 -2.62 -7.83
C ILE A 85 -10.83 -1.74 -8.50
N PRO A 86 -10.41 -0.60 -7.91
CA PRO A 86 -9.40 0.25 -8.55
C PRO A 86 -8.04 -0.44 -8.67
N VAL A 87 -7.64 -1.28 -7.72
CA VAL A 87 -6.38 -2.06 -7.81
C VAL A 87 -6.44 -3.04 -8.97
N LEU A 88 -7.53 -3.80 -9.11
CA LEU A 88 -7.69 -4.75 -10.21
C LEU A 88 -7.71 -4.05 -11.57
N ALA A 89 -8.41 -2.91 -11.67
CA ALA A 89 -8.41 -2.10 -12.89
C ALA A 89 -7.00 -1.63 -13.27
N SER A 90 -6.22 -1.14 -12.30
CA SER A 90 -4.83 -0.71 -12.52
C SER A 90 -3.91 -1.85 -12.96
N ILE A 91 -4.06 -3.04 -12.35
CA ILE A 91 -3.32 -4.24 -12.76
C ILE A 91 -3.68 -4.61 -14.20
N TYR A 92 -4.98 -4.66 -14.52
CA TYR A 92 -5.45 -5.03 -15.86
C TYR A 92 -4.97 -4.05 -16.94
N GLU A 93 -5.11 -2.75 -16.69
CA GLU A 93 -4.62 -1.69 -17.59
C GLU A 93 -3.12 -1.82 -17.86
N SER A 94 -2.34 -2.05 -16.81
CA SER A 94 -0.88 -2.14 -16.91
C SER A 94 -0.45 -3.41 -17.65
N LEU A 95 -1.06 -4.55 -17.35
CA LEU A 95 -0.81 -5.80 -18.06
C LEU A 95 -1.23 -5.72 -19.53
N ASN A 96 -2.37 -5.10 -19.82
CA ASN A 96 -2.83 -4.87 -21.19
C ASN A 96 -1.83 -3.99 -21.94
N THR A 97 -1.34 -2.91 -21.32
CA THR A 97 -0.32 -2.04 -21.90
C THR A 97 0.95 -2.79 -22.26
N ILE A 98 1.42 -3.70 -21.39
CA ILE A 98 2.59 -4.55 -21.66
C ILE A 98 2.30 -5.51 -22.82
N ALA A 99 1.14 -6.17 -22.81
CA ALA A 99 0.75 -7.17 -23.80
C ALA A 99 0.60 -6.57 -25.21
N THR A 100 0.13 -5.32 -25.32
CA THR A 100 -0.04 -4.61 -26.59
C THR A 100 1.20 -3.81 -27.00
N SER A 101 2.24 -3.74 -26.17
CA SER A 101 3.45 -2.98 -26.45
C SER A 101 4.30 -3.68 -27.52
N SER A 102 4.75 -2.92 -28.52
CA SER A 102 5.74 -3.39 -29.50
C SER A 102 7.13 -3.63 -28.90
N ARG A 103 7.41 -3.05 -27.71
CA ARG A 103 8.68 -3.19 -26.99
C ARG A 103 8.41 -3.39 -25.49
N PRO A 104 7.96 -4.58 -25.06
CA PRO A 104 7.56 -4.84 -23.67
C PRO A 104 8.70 -4.65 -22.66
N ALA A 105 9.96 -4.82 -23.09
CA ALA A 105 11.14 -4.59 -22.24
C ALA A 105 11.42 -3.10 -21.93
N SER A 106 10.86 -2.16 -22.70
CA SER A 106 11.06 -0.72 -22.50
C SER A 106 9.93 -0.03 -21.74
N THR A 107 8.81 -0.71 -21.55
CA THR A 107 7.73 -0.24 -20.70
C THR A 107 8.04 -0.62 -19.26
N SER A 108 8.32 0.36 -18.40
CA SER A 108 8.36 0.17 -16.95
C SER A 108 6.94 0.34 -16.40
N PRO A 109 6.17 -0.74 -16.19
CA PRO A 109 4.79 -0.61 -15.75
C PRO A 109 4.78 -0.22 -14.26
N SER A 110 4.16 0.92 -13.96
CA SER A 110 3.89 1.33 -12.58
C SER A 110 2.55 0.70 -12.17
N PHE A 111 2.61 -0.52 -11.63
CA PHE A 111 1.42 -1.23 -11.15
C PHE A 111 1.75 -1.95 -9.85
N PRO A 112 0.74 -2.26 -9.01
CA PRO A 112 0.99 -2.78 -7.68
C PRO A 112 1.29 -4.29 -7.72
N VAL A 113 2.46 -4.63 -8.27
CA VAL A 113 2.90 -6.00 -8.59
C VAL A 113 2.93 -6.92 -7.37
N HIS A 114 3.12 -6.38 -6.17
CA HIS A 114 3.11 -7.16 -4.93
C HIS A 114 1.75 -7.84 -4.68
N PHE A 115 0.63 -7.28 -5.13
CA PHE A 115 -0.66 -7.98 -5.05
C PHE A 115 -0.70 -9.19 -5.97
N VAL A 116 -0.10 -9.11 -7.16
CA VAL A 116 0.01 -10.24 -8.09
C VAL A 116 0.92 -11.32 -7.50
N TYR A 117 2.06 -10.94 -6.91
CA TYR A 117 2.93 -11.89 -6.24
C TYR A 117 2.27 -12.56 -5.03
N ALA A 118 1.56 -11.79 -4.19
CA ALA A 118 0.82 -12.34 -3.06
C ALA A 118 -0.28 -13.30 -3.53
N TRP A 119 -0.99 -12.97 -4.62
CA TRP A 119 -1.99 -13.83 -5.22
C TRP A 119 -1.39 -15.12 -5.78
N LEU A 120 -0.30 -15.04 -6.57
CA LEU A 120 0.41 -16.20 -7.09
C LEU A 120 0.91 -17.11 -5.96
N ALA A 121 1.51 -16.53 -4.92
CA ALA A 121 2.01 -17.27 -3.77
C ALA A 121 0.89 -17.95 -2.97
N SER A 122 -0.29 -17.33 -2.91
CA SER A 122 -1.48 -17.93 -2.32
C SER A 122 -2.05 -19.05 -3.19
N TYR A 123 -2.11 -18.85 -4.51
CA TYR A 123 -2.67 -19.79 -5.47
C TYR A 123 -1.83 -21.06 -5.60
N PHE A 124 -0.52 -20.92 -5.78
CA PHE A 124 0.43 -22.02 -5.89
C PHE A 124 0.94 -22.55 -4.53
N ASN A 125 0.48 -21.95 -3.43
CA ASN A 125 0.87 -22.30 -2.07
C ASN A 125 2.40 -22.24 -1.84
N THR A 126 3.08 -21.28 -2.48
CA THR A 126 4.54 -21.08 -2.42
C THR A 126 4.96 -20.03 -1.38
N HIS A 127 4.03 -19.57 -0.54
CA HIS A 127 4.31 -18.61 0.51
C HIS A 127 5.01 -19.29 1.70
N TYR A 128 6.23 -18.86 2.01
CA TYR A 128 6.92 -19.26 3.24
C TYR A 128 6.63 -18.22 4.33
N LEU A 129 6.18 -18.69 5.49
CA LEU A 129 6.09 -17.84 6.68
C LEU A 129 7.52 -17.56 7.16
N VAL A 130 8.02 -16.36 6.89
CA VAL A 130 9.25 -15.90 7.53
C VAL A 130 8.95 -15.63 9.00
N TRP A 131 9.50 -16.47 9.88
CA TRP A 131 9.46 -16.26 11.32
C TRP A 131 10.42 -15.11 11.67
N GLN A 132 9.87 -13.92 11.85
CA GLN A 132 10.62 -12.77 12.36
C GLN A 132 10.20 -12.53 13.81
N GLY A 133 11.17 -12.63 14.71
CA GLY A 133 11.10 -12.04 16.04
C GLY A 133 10.62 -10.59 15.95
N PHE A 134 9.77 -10.20 16.89
CA PHE A 134 9.00 -8.95 16.92
C PHE A 134 9.81 -7.67 16.66
N CYS A 135 9.24 -6.73 15.88
CA CYS A 135 8.74 -5.40 16.32
C CYS A 135 8.64 -4.45 15.10
N GLY A 136 7.45 -4.25 14.53
CA GLY A 136 7.22 -3.31 13.42
C GLY A 136 5.84 -3.43 12.75
N PRO A 137 5.39 -2.43 11.96
CA PRO A 137 4.03 -2.38 11.42
C PRO A 137 3.72 -3.60 10.56
N LYS A 138 2.58 -4.25 10.82
CA LYS A 138 2.06 -5.40 10.08
C LYS A 138 1.57 -4.97 8.69
N MET A 139 2.50 -4.75 7.75
CA MET A 139 2.20 -4.84 6.32
C MET A 139 2.56 -6.25 5.86
N THR A 140 1.63 -6.90 5.16
CA THR A 140 1.62 -8.33 4.81
C THR A 140 2.99 -8.88 4.35
N ARG A 141 3.45 -9.93 5.03
CA ARG A 141 4.74 -10.61 4.82
C ARG A 141 4.64 -11.64 3.69
N PHE A 142 5.18 -11.33 2.52
CA PHE A 142 5.65 -12.33 1.56
C PHE A 142 7.06 -11.91 1.14
N SER A 143 8.09 -12.61 1.63
CA SER A 143 9.47 -12.47 1.13
C SER A 143 9.79 -13.70 0.31
N GLY A 144 10.17 -13.50 -0.96
CA GLY A 144 10.54 -14.56 -1.89
C GLY A 144 11.98 -15.01 -1.70
N GLU A 145 12.32 -15.52 -0.51
CA GLU A 145 13.65 -16.07 -0.25
C GLU A 145 13.56 -17.60 -0.18
N GLY A 146 14.12 -18.27 -1.20
CA GLY A 146 14.23 -19.74 -1.29
C GLY A 146 13.58 -20.41 -2.50
N GLY A 147 12.98 -19.64 -3.42
CA GLY A 147 12.25 -20.17 -4.59
C GLY A 147 13.10 -20.51 -5.82
N ALA A 148 14.28 -21.11 -5.65
CA ALA A 148 15.00 -21.77 -6.74
C ALA A 148 15.83 -22.93 -6.17
N LYS A 149 15.25 -24.12 -6.19
CA LYS A 149 16.02 -25.36 -6.18
C LYS A 149 15.82 -26.00 -7.54
N TYR A 150 16.82 -25.88 -8.40
CA TYR A 150 17.07 -26.86 -9.44
C TYR A 150 17.69 -28.10 -8.79
#